data_AF-A0A7J0GCX2-F1
#
_entry.id   AF-A0A7J0GCX2-F1
#
_cell.length_a   1.000
_cell.length_b   1.000
_cell.length_c   1.000
_cell.angle_alpha   90.00
_cell.angle_beta   90.00
_cell.angle_gamma   90.00
#
_symmetry.space_group_name_H-M   'P 1'
#
loop_
_entity.id
_entity.type
_entity.pdbx_description
1 polymer ?
#
loop_
_entity_poly.entity_id
_entity_poly.type
_entity_poly.pdbx_seq_one_letter_code
_entity_poly.pdbx_strand_id
1 'polypeptide(L)'
;MSDQQRPTTQTPPELGPTVTQAIRFLTAIAMGAALLFLSGITLTGTVISLIIATPILVLFSPVLIPAGIVMFLVMAGFLFSGGCGVAAVAALSWVYSFVAGKHPPGADRMDYVRMRIAEKARDMERATAQGA
;
A
#
# COMPACT_ATOMS: atom_id res chain seq x y z
N MET A 1 41.03 -40.63 23.91
CA MET A 1 39.71 -40.71 24.56
C MET A 1 39.04 -39.38 24.32
N SER A 2 38.25 -39.29 23.26
CA SER A 2 37.65 -38.05 22.79
C SER A 2 36.26 -37.91 23.38
N ASP A 3 36.13 -37.08 24.42
CA ASP A 3 34.88 -36.43 24.80
C ASP A 3 34.47 -35.50 23.66
N GLN A 4 33.68 -36.01 22.72
CA GLN A 4 33.13 -35.23 21.62
C GLN A 4 31.59 -35.29 21.64
N GLN A 5 31.05 -34.37 22.45
CA GLN A 5 30.10 -33.37 21.99
C GLN A 5 28.66 -33.84 21.79
N ARG A 6 27.82 -33.51 22.79
CA ARG A 6 26.37 -33.33 22.59
C ARG A 6 26.14 -32.19 21.60
N PRO A 7 25.25 -32.37 20.61
CA PRO A 7 24.41 -31.30 20.12
C PRO A 7 22.97 -31.65 20.47
N THR A 8 22.42 -30.95 21.46
CA THR A 8 20.97 -30.83 21.66
C THR A 8 20.40 -29.99 20.52
N THR A 9 20.16 -30.60 19.37
CA THR A 9 19.43 -29.95 18.29
C THR A 9 17.95 -30.19 18.53
N GLN A 10 17.32 -29.22 19.20
CA GLN A 10 15.87 -29.10 19.25
C GLN A 10 15.36 -28.86 17.83
N THR A 11 14.84 -29.90 17.21
CA THR A 11 14.08 -29.78 15.97
C THR A 11 12.74 -29.12 16.32
N PRO A 12 12.35 -28.03 15.65
CA PRO A 12 11.02 -27.43 15.83
C PRO A 12 9.94 -28.48 15.53
N PRO A 13 8.73 -28.35 16.11
CA PRO A 13 7.66 -29.31 15.87
C PRO A 13 7.37 -29.37 14.37
N GLU A 14 7.58 -30.54 13.76
CA GLU A 14 7.13 -30.89 12.42
C GLU A 14 5.60 -30.92 12.44
N LEU A 15 5.00 -29.73 12.34
CA LEU A 15 3.58 -29.57 12.07
C LEU A 15 3.36 -30.00 10.62
N GLY A 16 2.94 -31.25 10.45
CA GLY A 16 2.61 -31.80 9.13
C GLY A 16 1.68 -30.87 8.32
N PRO A 17 1.59 -31.06 6.99
CA PRO A 17 0.91 -30.14 6.06
C PRO A 17 -0.52 -29.78 6.51
N THR A 18 -1.22 -30.70 7.18
CA THR A 18 -2.55 -30.51 7.75
C THR A 18 -2.63 -29.48 8.88
N VAL A 19 -1.63 -29.41 9.79
CA VAL A 19 -1.68 -28.50 10.94
C VAL A 19 -1.35 -27.07 10.52
N THR A 20 -0.38 -26.89 9.62
CA THR A 20 -0.07 -25.58 9.02
C THR A 20 -1.26 -25.06 8.21
N GLN A 21 -1.95 -25.93 7.49
CA GLN A 21 -3.20 -25.59 6.79
C GLN A 21 -4.31 -25.19 7.77
N ALA A 22 -4.50 -25.94 8.87
CA ALA A 22 -5.48 -25.61 9.90
C ALA A 22 -5.20 -24.26 10.57
N ILE A 23 -3.93 -23.95 10.89
CA ILE A 23 -3.53 -22.65 11.45
C ILE A 23 -3.80 -21.51 10.47
N ARG A 24 -3.54 -21.71 9.18
CA ARG A 24 -3.85 -20.72 8.14
C ARG A 24 -5.34 -20.43 8.04
N PHE A 25 -6.18 -21.46 8.06
CA PHE A 25 -7.63 -21.29 8.09
C PHE A 25 -8.11 -20.59 9.36
N LEU A 26 -7.59 -20.98 10.53
CA LEU A 26 -7.92 -20.34 11.79
C LEU A 26 -7.53 -18.86 11.81
N THR A 27 -6.37 -18.53 11.24
CA THR A 27 -5.90 -17.14 11.10
C THR A 27 -6.77 -16.35 10.11
N ALA A 28 -7.16 -16.95 8.99
CA ALA A 28 -8.06 -16.34 8.03
C ALA A 28 -9.46 -16.08 8.63
N ILE A 29 -9.98 -17.02 9.42
CA ILE A 29 -11.24 -16.86 10.15
C ILE A 29 -11.10 -15.79 11.23
N ALA A 30 -9.99 -15.75 11.98
CA ALA A 30 -9.75 -14.73 12.99
C ALA A 30 -9.66 -13.32 12.36
N MET A 31 -8.94 -13.17 11.25
CA MET A 31 -8.94 -11.92 10.49
C MET A 31 -10.32 -11.57 9.96
N GLY A 32 -11.04 -12.55 9.38
CA GLY A 32 -12.40 -12.36 8.89
C GLY A 32 -13.35 -11.91 9.99
N ALA A 33 -13.27 -12.53 11.17
CA ALA A 33 -14.07 -12.19 12.34
C ALA A 33 -13.71 -10.79 12.87
N ALA A 34 -12.43 -10.44 12.95
CA ALA A 34 -12.00 -9.10 13.35
C ALA A 34 -12.49 -8.03 12.35
N LEU A 35 -12.40 -8.30 11.05
CA LEU A 35 -12.91 -7.40 10.00
C LEU A 35 -14.43 -7.29 10.04
N LEU A 36 -15.15 -8.39 10.22
CA LEU A 36 -16.62 -8.40 10.36
C LEU A 36 -17.05 -7.65 11.62
N PHE A 37 -16.34 -7.83 12.73
CA PHE A 37 -16.60 -7.14 13.98
C PHE A 37 -16.36 -5.63 13.84
N LEU A 38 -15.22 -5.24 13.26
CA LEU A 38 -14.88 -3.85 13.02
C LEU A 38 -15.84 -3.19 12.01
N SER A 39 -16.24 -3.93 10.97
CA SER A 39 -17.25 -3.52 10.00
C SER A 39 -18.60 -3.33 10.67
N GLY A 40 -19.04 -4.27 11.52
CA GLY A 40 -20.26 -4.16 12.31
C GLY A 40 -20.27 -2.95 13.23
N ILE A 41 -19.16 -2.68 13.92
CA ILE A 41 -18.99 -1.47 14.76
C ILE A 41 -19.05 -0.21 13.91
N THR A 42 -18.32 -0.17 12.79
CA THR A 42 -18.30 1.00 11.90
C THR A 42 -19.67 1.26 11.31
N LEU A 43 -20.37 0.21 10.86
CA LEU A 43 -21.73 0.30 10.30
C LEU A 43 -22.71 0.77 11.36
N THR A 44 -22.69 0.15 12.55
CA THR A 44 -23.58 0.53 13.66
C THR A 44 -23.32 1.96 14.11
N GLY A 45 -22.04 2.33 14.26
CA GLY A 45 -21.64 3.71 14.58
C GLY A 45 -22.08 4.70 13.51
N THR A 46 -21.94 4.35 12.22
CA THR A 46 -22.41 5.18 11.10
C THR A 46 -23.92 5.32 11.10
N VAL A 47 -24.67 4.24 11.31
CA VAL A 47 -26.14 4.26 11.37
C VAL A 47 -26.63 5.10 12.54
N ILE A 48 -26.08 4.91 13.73
CA ILE A 48 -26.42 5.73 14.91
C ILE A 48 -26.07 7.20 14.66
N SER A 49 -24.89 7.46 14.10
CA SER A 49 -24.46 8.81 13.73
C SER A 49 -25.40 9.42 12.69
N LEU A 50 -25.87 8.65 11.69
CA LEU A 50 -26.86 9.11 10.71
C LEU A 50 -28.20 9.44 11.37
N ILE A 51 -28.67 8.60 12.30
CA ILE A 51 -29.94 8.83 13.00
C ILE A 51 -29.88 10.11 13.82
N ILE A 52 -28.75 10.38 14.49
CA ILE A 52 -28.52 11.63 15.23
C ILE A 52 -28.30 12.81 14.28
N ALA A 53 -27.55 12.58 13.19
CA ALA A 53 -27.25 13.60 12.20
C ALA A 53 -28.50 14.00 11.40
N THR A 54 -29.46 13.11 11.15
CA THR A 54 -30.67 13.41 10.35
C THR A 54 -31.48 14.59 10.93
N PRO A 55 -31.90 14.61 12.21
CA PRO A 55 -32.60 15.76 12.77
C PRO A 55 -31.68 16.99 12.89
N ILE A 56 -30.38 16.82 13.15
CA ILE A 56 -29.40 17.93 13.20
C ILE A 56 -29.21 18.56 11.81
N LEU A 57 -29.12 17.76 10.76
CA LEU A 57 -28.98 18.19 9.36
C LEU A 57 -30.24 18.91 8.88
N VAL A 58 -31.42 18.51 9.35
CA VAL A 58 -32.69 19.17 9.03
C VAL A 58 -32.82 20.50 9.79
N LEU A 59 -32.49 20.54 11.07
CA LEU A 59 -32.57 21.75 11.91
C LEU A 59 -31.48 22.78 11.58
N PHE A 60 -30.26 22.31 11.32
CA PHE A 60 -29.09 23.13 11.01
C PHE A 60 -28.76 23.13 9.51
N SER A 61 -29.69 22.75 8.63
CA SER A 61 -29.51 22.73 7.17
C SER A 61 -28.79 23.97 6.60
N PRO A 62 -29.10 25.21 7.02
CA PRO A 62 -28.36 26.40 6.54
C PRO A 62 -26.92 26.56 7.10
N VAL A 63 -26.56 25.86 8.19
CA VAL A 63 -25.26 25.98 8.90
C VAL A 63 -24.35 24.77 8.67
N LEU A 64 -24.90 23.55 8.59
CA LEU A 64 -24.13 22.32 8.48
C LEU A 64 -23.59 22.07 7.07
N ILE A 65 -24.28 22.56 6.03
CA ILE A 65 -23.78 22.52 4.65
C ILE A 65 -22.43 23.28 4.55
N PRO A 66 -22.30 24.53 5.02
CA PRO A 66 -21.01 25.21 5.08
C PRO A 66 -19.94 24.46 5.88
N ALA A 67 -20.29 23.94 7.07
CA ALA A 67 -19.34 23.21 7.91
C ALA A 67 -18.85 21.91 7.25
N GLY A 68 -19.74 21.19 6.57
CA GLY A 68 -19.40 19.98 5.80
C GLY A 68 -18.45 20.27 4.65
N ILE A 69 -18.66 21.38 3.92
CA ILE A 69 -17.76 21.82 2.86
C ILE A 69 -16.37 22.12 3.43
N VAL A 70 -16.27 22.83 4.55
CA VAL A 70 -14.99 23.13 5.21
C VAL A 70 -14.28 21.84 5.61
N MET A 71 -14.99 20.89 6.24
CA MET A 71 -14.39 19.61 6.63
C MET A 71 -13.92 18.79 5.44
N PHE A 72 -14.70 18.78 4.34
CA PHE A 72 -14.31 18.13 3.09
C PHE A 72 -13.09 18.79 2.46
N LEU A 73 -13.01 20.13 2.47
CA LEU A 73 -11.85 20.88 1.99
C LEU A 73 -10.62 20.64 2.85
N VAL A 74 -10.77 20.52 4.17
CA VAL A 74 -9.67 20.19 5.09
C VAL A 74 -9.17 18.78 4.83
N MET A 75 -10.06 17.79 4.70
CA MET A 75 -9.68 16.42 4.36
C MET A 75 -9.02 16.35 2.98
N ALA A 76 -9.62 16.94 1.95
CA ALA A 76 -9.08 16.97 0.60
C ALA A 76 -7.75 17.73 0.54
N GLY A 77 -7.65 18.87 1.22
CA GLY A 77 -6.42 19.67 1.33
C GLY A 77 -5.33 18.94 2.12
N PHE A 78 -5.69 18.20 3.17
CA PHE A 78 -4.75 17.38 3.93
C PHE A 78 -4.32 16.14 3.15
N LEU A 79 -5.19 15.53 2.35
CA LEU A 79 -4.82 14.45 1.43
C LEU A 79 -3.94 14.96 0.29
N PHE A 80 -4.22 16.15 -0.24
CA PHE A 80 -3.40 16.80 -1.25
C PHE A 80 -2.01 17.17 -0.69
N SER A 81 -1.97 17.76 0.50
CA SER A 81 -0.74 18.07 1.22
C SER A 81 -0.01 16.81 1.71
N GLY A 82 -0.74 15.76 2.08
CA GLY A 82 -0.21 14.47 2.49
C GLY A 82 0.40 13.71 1.32
N GLY A 83 -0.23 13.77 0.15
CA GLY A 83 0.33 13.29 -1.11
C GLY A 83 1.62 14.03 -1.48
N CYS A 84 1.66 15.35 -1.32
CA CYS A 84 2.88 16.13 -1.45
C CYS A 84 3.95 15.78 -0.39
N GLY A 85 3.55 15.50 0.86
CA GLY A 85 4.46 15.07 1.92
C GLY A 85 5.10 13.72 1.63
N VAL A 86 4.31 12.73 1.19
CA VAL A 86 4.80 11.41 0.76
C VAL A 86 5.67 11.55 -0.48
N ALA A 87 5.32 12.41 -1.44
CA ALA A 87 6.14 12.69 -2.61
C ALA A 87 7.48 13.37 -2.24
N ALA A 88 7.47 14.30 -1.29
CA ALA A 88 8.66 14.97 -0.79
C ALA A 88 9.56 13.97 -0.05
N VAL A 89 9.00 13.13 0.83
CA VAL A 89 9.75 12.06 1.52
C VAL A 89 10.28 11.04 0.52
N ALA A 90 9.52 10.70 -0.52
CA ALA A 90 9.99 9.82 -1.59
C ALA A 90 11.15 10.46 -2.38
N ALA A 91 11.07 11.74 -2.73
CA ALA A 91 12.13 12.47 -3.41
C ALA A 91 13.39 12.59 -2.54
N LEU A 92 13.24 12.94 -1.26
CA LEU A 92 14.34 12.95 -0.29
C LEU A 92 14.93 11.55 -0.12
N SER A 93 14.10 10.51 0.00
CA SER A 93 14.56 9.12 0.09
C SER A 93 15.30 8.69 -1.17
N TRP A 94 14.92 9.20 -2.35
CA TRP A 94 15.58 8.94 -3.62
C TRP A 94 16.97 9.60 -3.67
N VAL A 95 17.04 10.89 -3.32
CA VAL A 95 18.30 11.66 -3.24
C VAL A 95 19.24 11.10 -2.16
N TYR A 96 18.70 10.77 -0.98
CA TYR A 96 19.47 10.19 0.12
C TYR A 96 20.02 8.82 -0.25
N SER A 97 19.24 7.98 -0.95
CA SER A 97 19.73 6.70 -1.49
C SER A 97 20.87 6.92 -2.49
N PHE A 98 20.77 7.95 -3.33
CA PHE A 98 21.79 8.33 -4.30
C PHE A 98 23.12 8.74 -3.63
N VAL A 99 23.05 9.60 -2.61
CA VAL A 99 24.22 10.06 -1.84
C VAL A 99 24.78 8.96 -0.96
N ALA A 100 23.93 8.08 -0.42
CA ALA A 100 24.33 6.91 0.36
C ALA A 100 24.91 5.77 -0.50
N GLY A 101 25.11 5.98 -1.81
CA GLY A 101 25.72 5.00 -2.71
C GLY A 101 24.82 3.80 -3.06
N LYS A 102 23.54 3.84 -2.67
CA LYS A 102 22.54 2.83 -2.98
C LYS A 102 21.79 3.29 -4.23
N HIS A 103 22.32 2.87 -5.38
CA HIS A 103 21.71 3.01 -6.71
C HIS A 103 20.17 2.97 -6.62
N PRO A 104 19.45 4.01 -7.06
CA PRO A 104 18.00 4.05 -6.89
C PRO A 104 17.33 2.94 -7.72
N PRO A 105 16.35 2.21 -7.14
CA PRO A 105 15.55 1.22 -7.85
C PRO A 105 14.63 1.94 -8.86
N GLY A 106 15.12 2.23 -10.06
CA GLY A 106 14.34 2.90 -11.10
C GLY A 106 15.13 3.52 -12.24
N ALA A 107 16.40 3.89 -12.02
CA ALA A 107 17.27 4.37 -13.09
C ALA A 107 17.48 3.31 -14.19
N ASP A 108 17.64 2.05 -13.77
CA ASP A 108 17.76 0.89 -14.67
C ASP A 108 16.52 0.72 -15.58
N ARG A 109 15.33 1.06 -15.06
CA ARG A 109 14.08 0.97 -15.82
C ARG A 109 13.98 2.05 -16.90
N MET A 110 14.53 3.23 -16.63
CA MET A 110 14.58 4.32 -17.62
C MET A 110 15.62 4.06 -18.70
N ASP A 111 16.77 3.48 -18.35
CA ASP A 111 17.79 3.08 -19.32
C ASP A 111 17.33 1.88 -20.16
N TYR A 112 16.65 0.90 -19.57
CA TYR A 112 16.03 -0.20 -20.31
C TYR A 112 14.97 0.30 -21.30
N VAL A 113 14.13 1.26 -20.89
CA VAL A 113 13.12 1.87 -21.77
C VAL A 113 13.78 2.70 -22.87
N ARG A 114 14.79 3.52 -22.56
CA ARG A 114 15.54 4.27 -23.58
C ARG A 114 16.22 3.37 -24.59
N MET A 115 16.85 2.28 -24.14
CA MET A 115 17.52 1.34 -25.02
C MET A 115 16.52 0.64 -25.94
N ARG A 116 15.36 0.21 -25.42
CA ARG A 116 14.28 -0.39 -26.22
C ARG A 116 13.66 0.58 -27.21
N ILE A 117 13.51 1.86 -26.85
CA ILE A 117 13.00 2.89 -27.76
C ILE A 117 14.04 3.19 -28.87
N ALA A 118 15.33 3.27 -28.51
CA ALA A 118 16.40 3.50 -29.48
C ALA A 118 16.53 2.32 -30.47
N GLU A 119 16.42 1.09 -29.99
CA GLU A 119 16.41 -0.12 -30.82
C GLU A 119 15.24 -0.10 -31.82
N LYS A 120 14.02 0.23 -31.36
CA LYS A 120 12.85 0.34 -32.24
C LYS A 120 12.92 1.49 -33.24
N ALA A 121 13.53 2.62 -32.86
CA ALA A 121 13.77 3.71 -33.79
C ALA A 121 14.71 3.28 -34.93
N ARG A 122 15.77 2.52 -34.61
CA ARG A 122 16.72 1.99 -35.60
C ARG A 122 16.11 0.96 -36.54
N ASP A 123 15.22 0.11 -36.04
CA ASP A 123 14.53 -0.87 -36.88
C ASP A 123 13.58 -0.21 -37.89
N MET A 124 12.87 0.85 -37.48
CA MET A 124 12.01 1.61 -38.40
C MET A 124 12.82 2.36 -39.46
N GLU A 125 13.95 2.98 -39.07
CA GLU A 125 14.87 3.66 -39.99
C GLU A 125 15.36 2.70 -41.10
N ARG A 126 15.69 1.47 -40.73
CA ARG A 126 16.12 0.42 -41.68
C ARG A 126 14.98 -0.09 -42.56
N ALA A 127 13.78 -0.28 -42.01
CA ALA A 127 12.60 -0.69 -42.77
C ALA A 127 12.17 0.36 -43.80
N THR A 128 12.31 1.66 -43.48
CA THR A 128 12.02 2.75 -44.43
C THR A 128 13.10 2.93 -45.49
N ALA A 129 14.37 2.60 -45.18
CA ALA A 129 15.47 2.69 -46.13
C ALA A 129 15.56 1.51 -47.12
N GLN A 130 14.90 0.37 -46.82
CA GLN A 130 14.84 -0.82 -47.68
C GLN A 130 13.56 -0.92 -48.53
N GLY A 131 12.56 -0.07 -48.25
CA GLY A 131 11.26 -0.05 -48.95
C GLY A 131 11.09 1.09 -49.97
N ALA A 132 12.15 1.85 -50.25
CA ALA A 132 12.21 2.91 -51.28
C ALA A 132 13.26 2.53 -52.34
#